data_AF-A0A8J3CDY5-F1
#
_entry.id   AF-A0A8J3CDY5-F1
#
_cell.length_a   1.000
_cell.length_b   1.000
_cell.length_c   1.000
_cell.angle_alpha   90.00
_cell.angle_beta   90.00
_cell.angle_gamma   90.00
#
_symmetry.space_group_name_H-M   'P 1'
#
loop_
_entity.id
_entity.type
_entity.pdbx_description
1 polymer ?
#
loop_
_entity_poly.entity_id
_entity_poly.type
_entity_poly.pdbx_seq_one_letter_code
_entity_poly.pdbx_strand_id
1 'polypeptide(L)' 'MTFADRLRNAYDEGRRAAQNRQPGTNPYRPTGTTPRETERALAVAWRSGYQSVTKQFPIDYSG' A
#
# COMPACT_ATOMS: atom_id res chain seq x y z
N MET A 1 -7.73 -16.78 9.08
CA MET A 1 -7.48 -15.60 8.22
C MET A 1 -6.83 -16.07 6.94
N THR A 2 -7.50 -15.87 5.81
CA THR A 2 -7.05 -16.34 4.48
C THR A 2 -6.03 -15.38 3.85
N PHE A 3 -5.37 -15.81 2.77
CA PHE A 3 -4.48 -14.92 2.00
C PHE A 3 -5.24 -13.72 1.40
N ALA A 4 -6.48 -13.94 0.94
CA ALA A 4 -7.35 -12.88 0.45
C ALA A 4 -7.69 -11.84 1.55
N ASP A 5 -7.94 -12.30 2.78
CA ASP A 5 -8.17 -11.39 3.92
C ASP A 5 -6.95 -10.52 4.22
N ARG A 6 -5.73 -11.11 4.11
CA ARG A 6 -4.48 -10.36 4.31
C ARG A 6 -4.27 -9.30 3.23
N LEU A 7 -4.59 -9.60 1.97
CA LEU A 7 -4.52 -8.63 0.87
C LEU A 7 -5.49 -7.47 1.07
N ARG A 8 -6.74 -7.77 1.48
CA ARG A 8 -7.75 -6.76 1.77
C ARG A 8 -7.32 -5.86 2.94
N ASN A 9 -6.79 -6.45 4.02
CA ASN A 9 -6.26 -5.69 5.14
C ASN A 9 -5.07 -4.79 4.74
N ALA A 10 -4.14 -5.30 3.93
CA ALA A 10 -3.01 -4.51 3.45
C ALA A 10 -3.48 -3.31 2.60
N TYR A 11 -4.47 -3.51 1.73
CA TYR A 11 -5.11 -2.42 0.97
C TYR A 11 -5.73 -1.36 1.89
N ASP A 12 -6.53 -1.78 2.88
CA ASP A 12 -7.19 -0.86 3.80
C ASP A 12 -6.20 -0.07 4.66
N GLU A 13 -5.10 -0.70 5.09
CA GLU A 13 -4.00 -0.02 5.78
C GLU A 13 -3.32 1.03 4.91
N GLY A 14 -3.07 0.73 3.64
CA GLY A 14 -2.53 1.69 2.68
C GLY A 14 -3.44 2.89 2.49
N ARG A 15 -4.75 2.62 2.37
CA ARG A 15 -5.79 3.64 2.27
C ARG A 15 -5.82 4.53 3.52
N ARG A 16 -5.78 3.95 4.71
CA ARG A 16 -5.80 4.67 5.98
C ARG A 16 -4.52 5.50 6.19
N ALA A 17 -3.36 4.98 5.81
CA ALA A 17 -2.09 5.70 5.87
C ALA A 17 -2.12 6.96 4.99
N ALA A 18 -2.66 6.86 3.78
CA ALA A 18 -2.84 8.01 2.89
C ALA A 18 -3.84 9.03 3.45
N GLN A 19 -4.97 8.58 4.01
CA GLN A 19 -5.96 9.46 4.66
C GLN A 19 -5.36 10.23 5.84
N ASN A 20 -4.51 9.59 6.62
CA ASN A 20 -3.82 10.20 7.77
C ASN A 20 -2.61 11.06 7.39
N ARG A 21 -2.33 11.27 6.09
CA ARG A 21 -1.14 11.96 5.57
C ARG A 21 0.18 11.41 6.13
N GLN A 22 0.21 10.15 6.52
CA GLN A 22 1.44 9.54 7.02
C GLN A 22 2.39 9.25 5.85
N PRO A 23 3.70 9.52 6.00
CA PRO A 23 4.67 9.19 4.96
C PRO A 23 4.63 7.68 4.70
N GLY A 24 4.48 7.34 3.41
CA GLY A 24 4.10 6.01 2.94
C GLY A 24 5.20 4.97 2.99
N THR A 25 5.83 4.76 4.15
CA THR A 25 6.71 3.62 4.35
C THR A 25 5.85 2.36 4.42
N ASN A 26 5.75 1.66 3.28
CA ASN A 26 4.99 0.43 3.17
C ASN A 26 5.49 -0.60 4.22
N PRO A 27 4.68 -0.97 5.21
CA PRO A 27 5.10 -1.90 6.27
C PRO A 27 5.32 -3.32 5.73
N TYR A 28 4.77 -3.62 4.55
CA TYR A 28 4.98 -4.87 3.84
C TYR A 28 6.17 -4.82 2.88
N ARG A 29 7.02 -3.78 2.96
CA ARG A 29 8.22 -3.70 2.14
C ARG A 29 9.14 -4.87 2.52
N PRO A 30 9.42 -5.80 1.59
CA PRO A 30 10.24 -6.95 1.92
C PRO A 30 11.67 -6.47 2.21
N THR A 31 12.19 -6.85 3.38
CA THR A 31 13.53 -6.50 3.85
C THR A 31 14.59 -7.53 3.45
N GLY A 32 14.17 -8.68 2.92
CA GLY A 32 15.05 -9.75 2.45
C GLY A 32 15.40 -9.65 0.96
N THR A 33 16.55 -10.24 0.59
CA THR A 33 17.07 -10.33 -0.79
C THR A 33 16.11 -11.05 -1.74
N THR A 34 15.26 -11.93 -1.21
CA THR A 34 14.24 -12.67 -1.97
C THR A 34 12.91 -12.60 -1.23
N PRO A 35 12.04 -11.64 -1.56
CA PRO A 35 10.70 -11.57 -1.00
C PRO A 35 9.89 -12.83 -1.36
N ARG A 36 9.14 -13.40 -0.41
CA ARG A 36 8.12 -14.40 -0.78
C ARG A 36 7.07 -13.72 -1.66
N GLU A 37 6.49 -14.43 -2.63
CA GLU A 37 5.42 -13.91 -3.49
C GLU A 37 4.26 -13.30 -2.68
N THR A 38 3.95 -13.90 -1.53
CA THR A 38 2.98 -13.40 -0.55
C THR A 38 3.31 -11.99 -0.06
N GLU A 39 4.59 -11.68 0.22
CA GLU A 39 5.02 -10.37 0.72
C GLU A 39 4.97 -9.31 -0.38
N ARG A 40 5.35 -9.67 -1.62
CA ARG A 40 5.17 -8.79 -2.79
C ARG A 40 3.72 -8.45 -3.01
N ALA A 41 2.82 -9.42 -2.93
CA ALA A 41 1.39 -9.21 -3.14
C ALA A 41 0.79 -8.27 -2.08
N LEU A 42 1.21 -8.39 -0.81
CA LEU A 42 0.80 -7.48 0.27
C LEU A 42 1.35 -6.06 0.06
N ALA A 43 2.62 -5.94 -0.35
CA ALA A 43 3.21 -4.64 -0.65
C ALA A 43 2.49 -3.93 -1.81
N VAL A 44 2.11 -4.68 -2.86
CA VAL A 44 1.32 -4.16 -3.98
C VAL A 44 -0.07 -3.73 -3.50
N ALA A 45 -0.76 -4.57 -2.72
CA ALA A 45 -2.09 -4.25 -2.19
C ALA A 45 -2.08 -2.96 -1.35
N TRP A 46 -1.12 -2.82 -0.45
CA TRP A 46 -0.94 -1.61 0.36
C TRP A 46 -0.69 -0.37 -0.50
N ARG A 47 0.21 -0.46 -1.49
CA ARG A 47 0.50 0.65 -2.39
C ARG A 47 -0.73 1.05 -3.19
N SER A 48 -1.52 0.09 -3.66
CA SER A 48 -2.78 0.37 -4.36
C SER A 48 -3.79 1.10 -3.48
N GLY A 49 -3.93 0.71 -2.21
CA GLY A 49 -4.79 1.42 -1.25
C GLY A 49 -4.33 2.85 -0.99
N TYR A 50 -3.03 3.05 -0.80
CA TYR A 50 -2.44 4.38 -0.61
C TYR A 50 -2.64 5.28 -1.84
N GLN A 51 -2.44 4.73 -3.03
CA GLN A 51 -2.65 5.42 -4.30
C GLN A 51 -4.11 5.73 -4.58
N SER A 52 -5.06 4.91 -4.13
CA SER A 52 -6.49 5.18 -4.30
C SER A 52 -6.89 6.53 -3.71
N VAL A 53 -6.33 6.89 -2.57
CA VAL A 53 -6.60 8.16 -1.87
C VAL A 53 -5.73 9.28 -2.43
N THR A 54 -4.43 9.04 -2.61
CA THR A 54 -3.51 10.08 -3.09
C THR A 54 -3.70 10.42 -4.57
N LYS A 55 -4.17 9.52 -5.43
CA LYS A 55 -4.52 9.84 -6.82
C LYS A 55 -5.82 10.62 -6.96
N GLN A 56 -6.74 10.52 -6.00
CA GLN A 56 -7.94 11.37 -5.96
C GLN A 56 -7.60 12.84 -5.65
N PHE A 57 -6.42 13.10 -5.09
CA PHE A 57 -5.81 14.41 -5.01
C PHE A 57 -4.67 14.50 -6.04
N PRO A 58 -4.95 14.72 -7.34
CA PRO A 58 -3.88 15.05 -8.25
C PRO A 58 -3.20 16.29 -7.70
N ILE A 59 -1.98 16.13 -7.19
CA ILE A 59 -1.06 17.26 -7.09
C ILE A 59 -0.78 17.58 -8.55
N ASP A 60 -1.43 18.63 -9.03
CA ASP A 60 -1.21 19.18 -10.35
C ASP A 60 0.27 19.60 -10.42
N TYR A 61 1.09 18.77 -11.06
CA TYR A 61 2.46 19.10 -11.43
C TYR A 61 2.48 19.72 -12.84
N SER A 62 1.45 20.48 -13.20
CA SER A 62 1.49 21.35 -14.37
C SER A 62 2.35 22.56 -14.02
N GLY A 63 3.66 22.40 -14.17
CA GLY A 63 4.62 23.49 -14.34
C GLY A 63 4.71 23.91 -15.80
#